data_AF-A0A2V7XNV5-F1
#
_entry.id   AF-A0A2V7XNV5-F1
#
_cell.length_a   1.000
_cell.length_b   1.000
_cell.length_c   1.000
_cell.angle_alpha   90.00
_cell.angle_beta   90.00
_cell.angle_gamma   90.00
#
_symmetry.space_group_name_H-M   'P 1'
#
loop_
_entity.id
_entity.type
_entity.pdbx_description
1 polymer ?
#
loop_
_entity_poly.entity_id
_entity_poly.type
_entity_poly.pdbx_seq_one_letter_code
_entity_poly.pdbx_strand_id
1 'polypeptide(L)'
;MDKNSFFARTMHTPDSPERAELRATLREISKSLIPLHRHLIDAAKSDYAFAYEADVSPTQLVNLLQDDPFFAWLKPLTSVIVDIDEMARTDFEDAAAHAIPTRIEQIFAGDQYVAMLQRDVEVAGAHAGVRKTLQRLESRK
;
A
#
# COMPACT_ATOMS: atom_id res chain seq x y z
N MET A 1 11.73 -0.07 39.47
CA MET A 1 11.76 0.08 37.99
C MET A 1 13.17 -0.20 37.53
N ASP A 2 13.36 -1.23 36.72
CA ASP A 2 14.66 -1.63 36.17
C ASP A 2 15.10 -0.63 35.09
N LYS A 3 16.33 -0.11 35.21
CA LYS A 3 16.89 0.84 34.23
C LYS A 3 17.00 0.21 32.85
N ASN A 4 17.26 -1.11 32.75
CA ASN A 4 17.30 -1.81 31.47
C ASN A 4 15.96 -1.78 30.74
N SER A 5 14.85 -1.92 31.46
CA SER A 5 13.50 -1.77 30.88
C SER A 5 13.19 -0.36 30.36
N PHE A 6 13.81 0.66 30.95
CA PHE A 6 13.66 2.06 30.50
C PHE A 6 14.51 2.33 29.26
N PHE A 7 15.75 1.84 29.21
CA PHE A 7 16.61 1.99 28.04
C PHE A 7 16.12 1.18 26.84
N ALA A 8 15.55 -0.03 27.03
CA ALA A 8 14.92 -0.79 25.96
C ALA A 8 13.71 -0.06 25.32
N ARG A 9 13.03 0.81 26.10
CA ARG A 9 11.87 1.59 25.65
C ARG A 9 12.23 2.93 25.01
N THR A 10 13.45 3.43 25.23
CA THR A 10 13.85 4.79 24.83
C THR A 10 15.05 4.82 23.88
N MET A 11 15.85 3.75 23.84
CA MET A 11 16.87 3.52 22.83
C MET A 11 16.37 2.48 21.86
N HIS A 12 16.46 2.79 20.57
CA HIS A 12 16.36 1.86 19.46
C HIS A 12 17.23 0.63 19.80
N THR A 13 16.61 -0.41 20.35
CA THR A 13 17.26 -1.71 20.47
C THR A 13 17.60 -2.08 19.03
N PRO A 14 18.88 -2.32 18.70
CA PRO A 14 19.26 -2.66 17.34
C PRO A 14 18.35 -3.81 16.90
N ASP A 15 17.63 -3.59 15.80
CA ASP A 15 16.71 -4.58 15.27
C ASP A 15 17.41 -5.95 15.27
N SER A 16 16.74 -6.97 15.79
CA SER A 16 17.19 -8.34 15.52
C SER A 16 17.34 -8.49 14.00
N PRO A 17 18.26 -9.34 13.51
CA PRO A 17 18.40 -9.57 12.07
C PRO A 17 17.06 -9.87 11.39
N GLU A 18 16.21 -10.64 12.06
CA GLU A 18 14.84 -10.95 11.64
C GLU A 18 13.95 -9.69 11.50
N ARG A 19 13.98 -8.78 12.48
CA ARG A 19 13.19 -7.54 12.44
C ARG A 19 13.69 -6.58 11.36
N ALA A 20 15.01 -6.53 11.13
CA ALA A 20 15.60 -5.76 10.04
C ALA A 20 15.18 -6.30 8.66
N GLU A 21 15.14 -7.63 8.49
CA GLU A 21 14.65 -8.27 7.27
C GLU A 21 13.16 -8.05 7.04
N LEU A 22 12.35 -8.09 8.09
CA LEU A 22 10.92 -7.79 8.01
C LEU A 22 10.68 -6.34 7.56
N ARG A 23 11.42 -5.37 8.11
CA ARG A 23 11.40 -3.97 7.65
C ARG A 23 11.81 -3.84 6.19
N ALA A 24 12.85 -4.55 5.76
CA ALA A 24 13.27 -4.55 4.37
C ALA A 24 12.14 -5.08 3.45
N THR A 25 11.47 -6.15 3.87
CA THR A 25 10.36 -6.74 3.11
C THR A 25 9.17 -5.79 3.02
N LEU A 26 8.80 -5.14 4.13
CA LEU A 26 7.76 -4.10 4.16
C LEU A 26 8.07 -2.97 3.17
N ARG A 27 9.32 -2.48 3.14
CA ARG A 27 9.75 -1.44 2.18
C ARG A 27 9.62 -1.89 0.73
N GLU A 28 9.94 -3.14 0.42
CA GLU A 28 9.77 -3.68 -0.92
C GLU A 28 8.29 -3.80 -1.30
N ILE A 29 7.41 -4.18 -0.38
CA ILE A 29 5.96 -4.18 -0.60
C ILE A 29 5.48 -2.75 -0.91
N SER A 30 5.80 -1.78 -0.05
CA SER A 30 5.44 -0.36 -0.27
C SER A 30 5.90 0.13 -1.64
N LYS A 31 7.19 -0.08 -1.99
CA LYS A 31 7.74 0.29 -3.31
C LYS A 31 6.97 -0.35 -4.48
N SER A 32 6.52 -1.60 -4.34
CA SER A 32 5.75 -2.27 -5.39
C SER A 32 4.30 -1.76 -5.50
N LEU A 33 3.73 -1.22 -4.42
CA LEU A 33 2.37 -0.67 -4.42
C LEU A 33 2.30 0.73 -5.06
N ILE A 34 3.39 1.51 -5.04
CA ILE A 34 3.45 2.85 -5.67
C ILE A 34 3.07 2.84 -7.16
N PRO A 35 3.70 2.02 -8.04
CA PRO A 35 3.31 1.98 -9.44
C PRO A 35 1.86 1.51 -9.62
N LEU A 36 1.40 0.52 -8.85
CA LEU A 36 0.02 0.07 -8.88
C LEU A 36 -0.96 1.21 -8.55
N HIS A 37 -0.72 1.94 -7.47
CA HIS A 37 -1.54 3.07 -7.05
C HIS A 37 -1.62 4.15 -8.13
N ARG A 38 -0.48 4.48 -8.77
CA ARG A 38 -0.44 5.44 -9.87
C ARG A 38 -1.31 4.99 -11.05
N HIS A 39 -1.16 3.75 -11.50
CA HIS A 39 -1.93 3.24 -12.64
C HIS A 39 -3.43 3.17 -12.34
N LEU A 40 -3.83 2.86 -11.10
CA LEU A 40 -5.23 2.91 -10.68
C LEU A 40 -5.79 4.34 -10.70
N ILE A 41 -5.01 5.34 -10.26
CA ILE A 41 -5.40 6.75 -10.34
C ILE A 41 -5.60 7.16 -11.80
N ASP A 42 -4.66 6.81 -12.69
CA ASP A 42 -4.73 7.15 -14.11
C ASP A 42 -5.97 6.52 -14.78
N ALA A 43 -6.24 5.24 -14.51
CA ALA A 43 -7.42 4.54 -15.00
C ALA A 43 -8.73 5.14 -14.45
N ALA A 44 -8.79 5.42 -13.15
CA ALA A 44 -9.96 6.04 -12.51
C ALA A 44 -10.20 7.47 -13.03
N LYS A 45 -9.14 8.24 -13.26
CA LYS A 45 -9.22 9.57 -13.88
C LYS A 45 -9.86 9.49 -15.26
N SER A 46 -9.47 8.49 -16.07
CA SER A 46 -10.03 8.26 -17.40
C SER A 46 -11.54 7.97 -17.33
N ASP A 47 -11.97 7.10 -16.41
CA ASP A 47 -13.40 6.83 -16.21
C ASP A 47 -14.17 8.07 -15.75
N TYR A 48 -13.59 8.85 -14.83
CA TYR A 48 -14.22 10.07 -14.34
C TYR A 48 -14.40 11.08 -15.48
N ALA A 49 -13.35 11.30 -16.28
CA ALA A 49 -13.39 12.19 -17.44
C ALA A 49 -14.45 11.75 -18.45
N PHE A 50 -14.57 10.44 -18.70
CA PHE A 50 -15.59 9.88 -19.58
C PHE A 50 -17.00 10.03 -19.00
N ALA A 51 -17.21 9.74 -17.72
CA ALA A 51 -18.53 9.76 -17.09
C ALA A 51 -19.10 11.18 -16.91
N TYR A 52 -18.22 12.18 -16.72
CA TYR A 52 -18.61 13.56 -16.43
C TYR A 52 -18.23 14.56 -17.54
N GLU A 53 -17.74 14.08 -18.69
CA GLU A 53 -17.29 14.90 -19.82
C GLU A 53 -16.32 16.02 -19.40
N ALA A 54 -15.41 15.69 -18.49
CA ALA A 54 -14.54 16.66 -17.82
C ALA A 54 -13.07 16.50 -18.23
N ASP A 55 -12.39 17.61 -18.53
CA ASP A 55 -10.92 17.63 -18.59
C ASP A 55 -10.36 17.90 -17.19
N VAL A 56 -9.75 16.88 -16.60
CA VAL A 56 -9.25 16.94 -15.22
C VAL A 56 -7.77 17.33 -15.22
N SER A 57 -7.50 18.57 -14.81
CA SER A 57 -6.13 19.06 -14.58
C SER A 57 -5.47 18.34 -13.38
N PRO A 58 -4.12 18.32 -13.29
CA PRO A 58 -3.42 17.68 -12.18
C PRO A 58 -3.83 18.23 -10.79
N THR A 59 -4.01 19.55 -10.66
CA THR A 59 -4.40 20.17 -9.39
C THR A 59 -5.84 19.80 -9.00
N GLN A 60 -6.75 19.72 -9.97
CA GLN A 60 -8.12 19.26 -9.70
C GLN A 60 -8.15 17.79 -9.29
N LEU A 61 -7.33 16.94 -9.91
CA LEU A 61 -7.25 15.52 -9.56
C LEU A 61 -6.89 15.30 -8.09
N VAL A 62 -5.97 16.10 -7.53
CA VAL A 62 -5.62 16.01 -6.10
C VAL A 62 -6.84 16.27 -5.22
N ASN A 63 -7.61 17.31 -5.50
CA ASN A 63 -8.82 17.61 -4.74
C ASN A 63 -9.88 16.51 -4.90
N LEU A 64 -10.07 15.99 -6.12
CA LEU A 64 -11.02 14.90 -6.38
C LEU A 64 -10.65 13.62 -5.63
N LEU A 65 -9.37 13.25 -5.59
CA LEU A 65 -8.90 12.08 -4.83
C LEU A 65 -9.17 12.21 -3.32
N GLN A 66 -9.19 13.44 -2.80
CA GLN A 66 -9.46 13.71 -1.39
C GLN A 66 -10.96 13.69 -1.09
N ASP A 67 -11.74 14.41 -1.89
CA ASP A 67 -13.09 14.83 -1.51
C ASP A 67 -14.21 14.13 -2.30
N ASP A 68 -13.93 13.61 -3.49
CA ASP A 68 -14.97 13.07 -4.37
C ASP A 68 -15.25 11.57 -4.11
N PRO A 69 -16.52 11.18 -3.88
CA PRO A 69 -16.91 9.79 -3.66
C PRO A 69 -16.50 8.82 -4.78
N PHE A 70 -16.36 9.29 -6.02
CA PHE A 70 -15.94 8.49 -7.15
C PHE A 70 -14.57 7.83 -6.91
N PHE A 71 -13.68 8.52 -6.20
CA PHE A 71 -12.32 8.05 -5.91
C PHE A 71 -12.18 7.38 -4.53
N ALA A 72 -13.26 7.32 -3.73
CA ALA A 72 -13.20 6.84 -2.35
C ALA A 72 -12.66 5.42 -2.20
N TRP A 73 -12.85 4.58 -3.21
CA TRP A 73 -12.38 3.18 -3.24
C TRP A 73 -10.86 3.02 -3.35
N LEU A 74 -10.12 4.08 -3.72
CA LEU A 74 -8.66 4.07 -3.75
C LEU A 74 -8.04 4.30 -2.36
N LYS A 75 -8.79 4.90 -1.43
CA LYS A 75 -8.31 5.25 -0.08
C LYS A 75 -7.72 4.07 0.71
N PRO A 76 -8.29 2.85 0.68
CA PRO A 76 -7.70 1.69 1.35
C PRO A 76 -6.27 1.38 0.87
N LEU A 77 -5.98 1.55 -0.43
CA LEU A 77 -4.65 1.32 -0.98
C LEU A 77 -3.66 2.39 -0.52
N THR A 78 -4.06 3.66 -0.51
CA THR A 78 -3.22 4.74 0.02
C THR A 78 -2.93 4.51 1.51
N SER A 79 -3.94 4.12 2.29
CA SER A 79 -3.78 3.82 3.72
C SER A 79 -2.79 2.68 3.96
N VAL A 80 -2.88 1.57 3.22
CA VAL A 80 -1.94 0.45 3.43
C VAL A 80 -0.50 0.85 3.07
N ILE A 81 -0.30 1.68 2.04
CA ILE A 81 1.03 2.21 1.70
C ILE A 81 1.59 3.03 2.86
N VAL A 82 0.81 3.99 3.38
CA VAL A 82 1.22 4.86 4.50
C VAL A 82 1.56 4.03 5.74
N ASP A 83 0.71 3.07 6.10
CA ASP A 83 0.93 2.21 7.27
C ASP A 83 2.23 1.41 7.13
N ILE A 84 2.48 0.79 5.97
CA ILE A 84 3.73 0.06 5.70
C ILE A 84 4.94 0.99 5.82
N ASP A 85 4.82 2.19 5.27
CA ASP A 85 5.87 3.22 5.28
C ASP A 85 6.18 3.73 6.69
N GLU A 86 5.16 3.86 7.55
CA GLU A 86 5.31 4.19 8.97
C GLU A 86 5.98 3.04 9.72
N MET A 87 5.47 1.82 9.59
CA MET A 87 6.06 0.61 10.19
C MET A 87 7.51 0.39 9.76
N ALA A 88 7.87 0.74 8.52
CA ALA A 88 9.24 0.64 8.04
C ALA A 88 10.21 1.64 8.71
N ARG A 89 9.70 2.67 9.41
CA ARG A 89 10.47 3.76 10.04
C ARG A 89 10.37 3.76 11.56
N THR A 90 9.27 3.25 12.13
CA THR A 90 8.99 3.24 13.57
C THR A 90 8.89 1.82 14.10
N ASP A 91 8.80 1.67 15.42
CA ASP A 91 8.57 0.35 16.00
C ASP A 91 7.16 -0.17 15.70
N PHE A 92 6.98 -1.49 15.59
CA PHE A 92 5.68 -2.11 15.28
C PHE A 92 5.53 -3.50 15.90
N GLU A 93 4.30 -3.93 16.11
CA GLU A 93 4.00 -5.30 16.54
C GLU A 93 4.15 -6.28 15.36
N ASP A 94 4.78 -7.43 15.57
CA ASP A 94 4.99 -8.42 14.50
C ASP A 94 3.66 -8.86 13.87
N ALA A 95 2.60 -8.97 14.69
CA ALA A 95 1.25 -9.29 14.21
C ALA A 95 0.72 -8.25 13.20
N ALA A 96 1.07 -6.97 13.37
CA ALA A 96 0.68 -5.91 12.42
C ALA A 96 1.35 -6.11 11.06
N ALA A 97 2.64 -6.49 11.04
CA ALA A 97 3.37 -6.73 9.80
C ALA A 97 2.82 -7.96 9.06
N HIS A 98 2.49 -9.01 9.80
CA HIS A 98 1.89 -10.22 9.25
C HIS A 98 0.45 -10.05 8.74
N ALA A 99 -0.24 -8.98 9.14
CA ALA A 99 -1.58 -8.66 8.65
C ALA A 99 -1.58 -7.93 7.28
N ILE A 100 -0.44 -7.37 6.85
CA ILE A 100 -0.33 -6.60 5.61
C ILE A 100 -0.78 -7.39 4.37
N PRO A 101 -0.35 -8.65 4.14
CA PRO A 101 -0.82 -9.42 3.00
C PRO A 101 -2.34 -9.55 2.95
N THR A 102 -2.98 -9.90 4.08
CA THR A 102 -4.44 -10.04 4.16
C THR A 102 -5.16 -8.73 3.83
N ARG A 103 -4.65 -7.58 4.32
CA ARG A 103 -5.22 -6.27 3.99
C ARG A 103 -5.12 -5.96 2.50
N ILE A 104 -3.99 -6.29 1.87
CA ILE A 104 -3.80 -6.09 0.42
C ILE A 104 -4.73 -7.00 -0.38
N GLU A 105 -4.89 -8.28 0.01
CA GLU A 105 -5.83 -9.19 -0.65
C GLU A 105 -7.28 -8.73 -0.55
N GLN A 106 -7.70 -8.13 0.57
CA GLN A 106 -9.03 -7.54 0.71
C GLN A 106 -9.26 -6.39 -0.28
N ILE A 107 -8.24 -5.57 -0.54
CA ILE A 107 -8.32 -4.50 -1.55
C ILE A 107 -8.43 -5.13 -2.95
N PHE A 108 -7.65 -6.17 -3.22
CA PHE A 108 -7.64 -6.86 -4.51
C PHE A 108 -8.96 -7.58 -4.84
N ALA A 109 -9.73 -7.92 -3.82
CA ALA A 109 -11.05 -8.53 -3.96
C ALA A 109 -12.17 -7.51 -4.26
N GLY A 110 -11.89 -6.20 -4.22
CA GLY A 110 -12.91 -5.17 -4.45
C GLY A 110 -13.35 -5.08 -5.92
N ASP A 111 -14.65 -4.90 -6.16
CA ASP A 111 -15.23 -4.91 -7.51
C ASP A 111 -14.58 -3.91 -8.47
N GLN A 112 -14.35 -2.67 -8.00
CA GLN A 112 -13.69 -1.64 -8.81
C GLN A 112 -12.24 -2.00 -9.12
N TYR A 113 -11.54 -2.59 -8.16
CA TYR A 113 -10.17 -3.08 -8.37
C TYR A 113 -10.15 -4.18 -9.44
N VAL A 114 -11.03 -5.17 -9.31
CA VAL A 114 -11.15 -6.29 -10.27
C VAL A 114 -11.50 -5.78 -11.67
N ALA A 115 -12.41 -4.80 -11.77
CA ALA A 115 -12.78 -4.20 -13.05
C ALA A 115 -11.57 -3.50 -13.72
N MET A 116 -10.76 -2.74 -12.97
CA MET A 116 -9.53 -2.13 -13.50
C MET A 116 -8.53 -3.20 -13.93
N LEU A 117 -8.31 -4.21 -13.09
CA LEU A 117 -7.36 -5.29 -13.33
C LEU A 117 -7.64 -6.03 -14.65
N GLN A 118 -8.91 -6.20 -15.01
CA GLN A 118 -9.30 -6.92 -16.21
C GLN A 118 -9.11 -6.14 -17.51
N ARG A 119 -9.13 -4.80 -17.47
CA ARG A 119 -9.19 -3.95 -18.68
C ARG A 119 -7.97 -3.05 -18.88
N ASP A 120 -7.15 -2.85 -17.85
CA ASP A 120 -5.95 -2.01 -17.91
C ASP A 120 -4.68 -2.86 -17.76
N VAL A 121 -3.86 -2.88 -18.82
CA VAL A 121 -2.64 -3.70 -18.90
C VAL A 121 -1.56 -3.22 -17.92
N GLU A 122 -1.48 -1.92 -17.64
CA GLU A 122 -0.51 -1.36 -16.70
C GLU A 122 -0.89 -1.71 -15.26
N VAL A 123 -2.20 -1.66 -14.94
CA VAL A 123 -2.73 -2.16 -13.67
C VAL A 123 -2.43 -3.65 -13.51
N ALA A 124 -2.66 -4.47 -14.54
CA ALA A 124 -2.35 -5.91 -14.49
C ALA A 124 -0.86 -6.20 -14.30
N GLY A 125 0.01 -5.49 -15.01
CA GLY A 125 1.47 -5.60 -14.85
C GLY A 125 1.94 -5.20 -13.45
N ALA A 126 1.45 -4.08 -12.93
CA ALA A 126 1.79 -3.61 -11.59
C ALA A 126 1.24 -4.55 -10.50
N HIS A 127 0.02 -5.07 -10.66
CA HIS A 127 -0.56 -6.09 -9.78
C HIS A 127 0.33 -7.34 -9.69
N ALA A 128 0.79 -7.85 -10.84
CA ALA A 128 1.71 -9.00 -10.86
C ALA A 128 3.03 -8.69 -10.12
N GLY A 129 3.52 -7.45 -10.23
CA GLY A 129 4.67 -6.97 -9.45
C GLY A 129 4.45 -7.05 -7.94
N VAL A 130 3.28 -6.59 -7.45
CA VAL A 130 2.93 -6.68 -6.02
C VAL A 130 2.79 -8.14 -5.58
N ARG A 131 2.09 -8.98 -6.35
CA ARG A 131 1.93 -10.42 -6.06
C ARG A 131 3.27 -11.13 -5.86
N LYS A 132 4.25 -10.85 -6.72
CA LYS A 132 5.60 -11.41 -6.61
C LYS A 132 6.29 -10.99 -5.30
N THR A 133 6.07 -9.77 -4.83
CA THR A 133 6.64 -9.29 -3.57
C THR A 133 5.94 -9.92 -2.37
N LEU A 134 4.61 -10.07 -2.40
CA LEU A 134 3.85 -10.74 -1.34
C LEU A 134 4.26 -12.21 -1.18
N GLN A 135 4.42 -12.95 -2.28
CA GLN A 135 4.88 -14.34 -2.25
C GLN A 135 6.25 -14.51 -1.57
N ARG A 136 7.12 -13.50 -1.64
CA ARG A 136 8.42 -13.52 -0.96
C ARG A 136 8.29 -13.33 0.55
N LEU A 137 7.27 -12.64 1.04
CA LEU A 137 6.98 -12.51 2.46
C LEU A 137 6.37 -13.82 3.00
N GLU A 138 5.47 -14.45 2.24
CA GLU A 138 4.81 -15.70 2.65
C GLU A 138 5.77 -16.89 2.64
N SER A 139 6.67 -16.98 1.65
CA SER A 139 7.71 -18.03 1.58
C SER A 139 8.77 -17.95 2.69
N ARG A 140 8.67 -16.96 3.60
CA ARG A 140 9.60 -16.75 4.73
C ARG A 140 8.99 -17.09 6.10
N LYS A 141 7.70 -17.43 6.15
CA LYS A 141 7.09 -18.05 7.35
C LYS A 141 7.51 -19.50 7.48
#